data_AF-A0A315ERG3-F1
#
_entry.id   AF-A0A315ERG3-F1
#
_cell.length_a   1.000
_cell.length_b   1.000
_cell.length_c   1.000
_cell.angle_alpha   90.00
_cell.angle_beta   90.00
_cell.angle_gamma   90.00
#
_symmetry.space_group_name_H-M   'P 1'
#
loop_
_entity.id
_entity.type
_entity.pdbx_description
1 polymer ?
#
loop_
_entity_poly.entity_id
_entity_poly.type
_entity_poly.pdbx_seq_one_letter_code
_entity_poly.pdbx_strand_id
1 'polypeptide(L)'
;MDLPWWCAERGWINDTLMLDLSENNRLSEVTTSFALNRIYYQYKSKPDLYENIKARLVKGKSTARYAEKKCTSEENIRKLYEIPAASKIFVLFTHGEPHLNALDNKLTINHSMDSDGLELKIKSIAHAISLNNDYLIIKEHPFNSLYDSEINMESFDCKNIIMSKLEGVDQLLFQGNYFLFTCSTIQFNAALMDKRFGLLSRGLLSGPDMAPFVDDFNSIEDFLNCIKNKNDWVKRNEEVKKMICFLFDYCLLDISPDNSSASSEELAKHLAIYN
;
A
#
# COMPACT_ATOMS: atom_id res chain seq x y z
N MET A 1 -7.55 -16.08 -31.70
CA MET A 1 -6.89 -17.10 -30.86
C MET A 1 -6.04 -16.29 -29.91
N ASP A 2 -6.49 -16.15 -28.67
CA ASP A 2 -5.83 -15.28 -27.71
C ASP A 2 -4.68 -16.08 -27.09
N LEU A 3 -3.45 -15.60 -27.29
CA LEU A 3 -2.27 -16.19 -26.68
C LEU A 3 -2.29 -15.86 -25.18
N PRO A 4 -2.05 -16.84 -24.30
CA PRO A 4 -1.83 -16.53 -22.89
C PRO A 4 -0.61 -15.62 -22.78
N TRP A 5 -0.78 -14.51 -22.09
CA TRP A 5 0.26 -13.52 -21.86
C TRP A 5 0.46 -13.37 -20.35
N TRP A 6 1.68 -13.04 -19.96
CA TRP A 6 2.07 -12.85 -18.56
C TRP A 6 2.51 -11.41 -18.40
N CYS A 7 2.04 -10.76 -17.36
CA CYS A 7 2.56 -9.50 -16.88
C CYS A 7 3.77 -9.80 -15.98
N ALA A 8 4.90 -9.16 -16.28
CA ALA A 8 6.06 -9.18 -15.41
C ALA A 8 6.36 -7.75 -14.97
N GLU A 9 6.29 -7.50 -13.67
CA GLU A 9 6.54 -6.19 -13.07
C GLU A 9 7.57 -6.30 -11.95
N ARG A 10 8.17 -5.18 -11.59
CA ARG A 10 9.02 -5.14 -10.39
C ARG A 10 8.14 -5.44 -9.17
N GLY A 11 8.56 -6.41 -8.35
CA GLY A 11 7.89 -6.72 -7.10
C GLY A 11 8.02 -5.61 -6.05
N TRP A 12 7.15 -5.65 -5.05
CA TRP A 12 7.12 -4.68 -3.94
C TRP A 12 8.22 -4.93 -2.89
N ILE A 13 8.92 -6.08 -2.96
CA ILE A 13 10.17 -6.33 -2.24
C ILE A 13 11.35 -6.15 -3.19
N ASN A 14 12.47 -5.64 -2.68
CA ASN A 14 13.70 -5.50 -3.46
C ASN A 14 14.15 -6.83 -4.04
N ASP A 15 14.70 -6.78 -5.27
CA ASP A 15 15.20 -7.92 -6.01
C ASP A 15 14.15 -9.03 -6.20
N THR A 16 12.89 -8.63 -6.43
CA THR A 16 11.82 -9.55 -6.83
C THR A 16 11.11 -9.08 -8.11
N LEU A 17 10.58 -10.02 -8.88
CA LEU A 17 9.65 -9.76 -9.98
C LEU A 17 8.29 -10.36 -9.62
N MET A 18 7.23 -9.59 -9.80
CA MET A 18 5.86 -10.11 -9.72
C MET A 18 5.46 -10.64 -11.09
N LEU A 19 5.04 -11.90 -11.14
CA LEU A 19 4.48 -12.54 -12.32
C LEU A 19 2.98 -12.77 -12.13
N ASP A 20 2.20 -12.41 -13.13
CA ASP A 20 0.75 -12.46 -13.06
C ASP A 20 0.14 -12.73 -14.44
N LEU A 21 -0.95 -13.49 -14.50
CA LEU A 21 -1.75 -13.73 -15.70
C LEU A 21 -2.72 -12.58 -16.00
N SER A 22 -2.84 -11.64 -15.07
CA SER A 22 -3.54 -10.37 -15.27
C SER A 22 -2.61 -9.19 -14.99
N GLU A 23 -3.05 -8.00 -15.40
CA GLU A 23 -2.28 -6.77 -15.20
C GLU A 23 -2.41 -6.31 -13.74
N ASN A 24 -1.32 -5.87 -13.10
CA ASN A 24 -1.30 -5.53 -11.68
C ASN A 24 -2.24 -4.36 -11.30
N ASN A 25 -2.39 -3.36 -12.18
CA ASN A 25 -3.39 -2.30 -11.97
C ASN A 25 -4.83 -2.82 -12.14
N ARG A 26 -5.07 -4.04 -12.64
CA ARG A 26 -6.39 -4.68 -12.66
C ARG A 26 -6.64 -5.60 -11.46
N LEU A 27 -6.01 -5.28 -10.32
CA LEU A 27 -6.07 -6.00 -9.05
C LEU A 27 -5.44 -7.39 -9.04
N SER A 28 -4.65 -7.74 -10.04
CA SER A 28 -3.98 -9.04 -10.10
C SER A 28 -4.93 -10.25 -10.20
N GLU A 29 -4.41 -11.38 -10.69
CA GLU A 29 -5.17 -12.61 -10.72
C GLU A 29 -5.44 -13.09 -9.29
N VAL A 30 -4.58 -12.69 -8.34
CA VAL A 30 -4.70 -13.00 -6.91
C VAL A 30 -6.08 -12.65 -6.36
N THR A 31 -6.67 -11.53 -6.78
CA THR A 31 -7.96 -11.08 -6.24
C THR A 31 -9.17 -11.62 -7.01
N THR A 32 -8.96 -12.06 -8.27
CA THR A 32 -10.05 -12.40 -9.19
C THR A 32 -10.16 -13.91 -9.47
N SER A 33 -9.09 -14.68 -9.28
CA SER A 33 -9.07 -16.12 -9.57
C SER A 33 -9.63 -16.96 -8.44
N PHE A 34 -10.59 -17.81 -8.78
CA PHE A 34 -11.14 -18.80 -7.86
C PHE A 34 -10.08 -19.82 -7.42
N ALA A 35 -9.14 -20.18 -8.32
CA ALA A 35 -8.10 -21.15 -8.03
C ALA A 35 -7.10 -20.58 -7.00
N LEU A 36 -6.60 -19.37 -7.23
CA LEU A 36 -5.68 -18.70 -6.29
C LEU A 36 -6.35 -18.44 -4.95
N ASN A 37 -7.60 -17.98 -4.94
CA ASN A 37 -8.36 -17.83 -3.70
C ASN A 37 -8.47 -19.13 -2.90
N ARG A 38 -8.75 -20.26 -3.57
CA ARG A 38 -8.79 -21.57 -2.90
C ARG A 38 -7.43 -21.96 -2.30
N ILE A 39 -6.33 -21.70 -3.00
CA ILE A 39 -4.97 -21.96 -2.49
C ILE A 39 -4.69 -21.07 -1.28
N TYR A 40 -5.04 -19.78 -1.34
CA TYR A 40 -4.89 -18.83 -0.24
C TYR A 40 -5.62 -19.28 1.04
N TYR A 41 -6.86 -19.76 0.93
CA TYR A 41 -7.60 -20.24 2.10
C TYR A 41 -6.96 -21.46 2.78
N GLN A 42 -6.20 -22.26 2.02
CA GLN A 42 -5.50 -23.43 2.53
C GLN A 42 -4.05 -23.12 2.93
N TYR A 43 -3.57 -21.93 2.57
CA TYR A 43 -2.19 -21.53 2.76
C TYR A 43 -1.82 -21.43 4.25
N LYS A 44 -0.67 -22.00 4.58
CA LYS A 44 -0.02 -21.87 5.89
C LYS A 44 1.39 -21.34 5.64
N SER A 45 1.66 -20.14 6.14
CA SER A 45 2.98 -19.54 6.02
C SER A 45 4.05 -20.42 6.69
N LYS A 46 5.22 -20.50 6.06
CA LYS A 46 6.38 -21.20 6.63
C LYS A 46 6.81 -20.49 7.92
N PRO A 47 7.30 -21.24 8.94
CA PRO A 47 7.94 -20.62 10.09
C PRO A 47 9.01 -19.63 9.63
N ASP A 48 9.00 -18.42 10.20
CA ASP A 48 9.97 -17.34 9.95
C ASP A 48 9.91 -16.65 8.57
N LEU A 49 9.06 -17.07 7.62
CA LEU A 49 9.01 -16.43 6.29
C LEU A 49 8.72 -14.92 6.38
N TYR A 50 7.74 -14.54 7.20
CA TYR A 50 7.41 -13.14 7.38
C TYR A 50 8.58 -12.31 7.94
N GLU A 51 9.28 -12.84 8.94
CA GLU A 51 10.43 -12.17 9.54
C GLU A 51 11.62 -12.11 8.56
N ASN A 52 11.80 -13.11 7.71
CA ASN A 52 12.79 -13.10 6.63
C ASN A 52 12.48 -12.00 5.59
N ILE A 53 11.21 -11.85 5.21
CA ILE A 53 10.77 -10.78 4.30
C ILE A 53 11.02 -9.40 4.95
N LYS A 54 10.63 -9.24 6.21
CA LYS A 54 10.85 -8.01 6.99
C LYS A 54 12.34 -7.66 7.09
N ALA A 55 13.21 -8.64 7.33
CA ALA A 55 14.64 -8.44 7.37
C ALA A 55 15.22 -7.98 6.02
N ARG A 56 14.66 -8.43 4.88
CA ARG A 56 15.06 -7.92 3.55
C ARG A 56 14.71 -6.45 3.37
N LEU A 57 13.53 -6.02 3.85
CA LEU A 57 13.15 -4.59 3.83
C LEU A 57 14.15 -3.75 4.64
N VAL A 58 14.49 -4.19 5.85
CA VAL A 58 15.43 -3.47 6.76
C VAL A 58 16.86 -3.43 6.21
N LYS A 59 17.32 -4.48 5.51
CA LYS A 59 18.63 -4.48 4.84
C LYS A 59 18.68 -3.51 3.65
N GLY A 60 17.52 -3.16 3.08
CA GLY A 60 17.42 -2.11 2.08
C GLY A 60 17.86 -0.76 2.65
N LYS A 61 18.70 -0.01 1.91
CA LYS A 61 19.15 1.33 2.35
C LYS A 61 18.02 2.36 2.44
N SER A 62 16.86 2.09 1.83
CA SER A 62 15.64 2.89 1.89
C SER A 62 14.44 2.02 1.52
N THR A 63 13.26 2.33 2.07
CA THR A 63 12.00 1.71 1.63
C THR A 63 11.35 2.45 0.46
N ALA A 64 11.90 3.61 0.07
CA ALA A 64 11.44 4.36 -1.10
C ALA A 64 11.88 3.69 -2.41
N ARG A 65 10.94 3.63 -3.37
CA ARG A 65 11.20 3.10 -4.72
C ARG A 65 12.00 4.07 -5.59
N TYR A 66 11.86 5.37 -5.35
CA TYR A 66 12.48 6.45 -6.12
C TYR A 66 13.57 7.14 -5.30
N ALA A 67 14.53 7.77 -5.97
CA ALA A 67 15.57 8.53 -5.29
C ALA A 67 14.95 9.73 -4.58
N GLU A 68 14.89 9.69 -3.25
CA GLU A 68 14.46 10.82 -2.44
C GLU A 68 15.68 11.64 -2.05
N LYS A 69 15.52 12.98 -1.98
CA LYS A 69 16.52 13.79 -1.28
C LYS A 69 16.56 13.26 0.16
N LYS A 70 17.70 12.67 0.55
CA LYS A 70 17.92 12.28 1.94
C LYS A 70 17.72 13.52 2.79
N CYS A 71 16.63 13.55 3.56
CA CYS A 71 16.55 14.50 4.65
C CYS A 71 17.58 14.02 5.68
N THR A 72 18.74 14.66 5.66
CA THR A 72 19.81 14.46 6.61
C THR A 72 19.42 15.12 7.92
N SER A 73 18.43 14.58 8.62
CA SER A 73 18.35 14.60 10.08
C SER A 73 17.06 13.94 10.55
N GLU A 74 17.10 13.50 11.80
CA GLU A 74 15.99 13.19 12.68
C GLU A 74 15.07 14.41 12.92
N GLU A 75 14.77 15.21 11.89
CA GLU A 75 13.84 16.32 12.00
C GLU A 75 12.47 15.75 12.38
N ASN A 76 12.12 16.02 13.64
CA ASN A 76 10.88 15.61 14.24
C ASN A 76 9.77 16.37 13.50
N ILE A 77 9.00 15.65 12.67
CA ILE A 77 7.86 16.15 11.90
C ILE A 77 6.94 16.97 12.79
N ARG A 78 6.80 16.60 14.06
CA ARG A 78 6.00 17.37 15.02
C ARG A 78 6.55 18.75 15.29
N LYS A 79 7.88 18.90 15.38
CA LYS A 79 8.50 20.23 15.54
C LYS A 79 8.39 21.05 14.25
N LEU A 80 8.63 20.42 13.10
CA LEU A 80 8.59 21.08 11.79
C LEU A 80 7.21 21.68 11.50
N TYR A 81 6.15 20.95 11.83
CA TYR A 81 4.76 21.32 11.57
C TYR A 81 4.01 21.80 12.82
N GLU A 82 4.73 22.09 13.91
CA GLU A 82 4.15 22.56 15.17
C GLU A 82 3.00 21.67 15.72
N ILE A 83 3.07 20.36 15.48
CA ILE A 83 2.06 19.38 15.88
C ILE A 83 2.16 19.12 17.38
N PRO A 84 1.09 19.36 18.17
CA PRO A 84 1.08 19.08 19.61
C PRO A 84 1.38 17.61 19.93
N ALA A 85 2.05 17.35 21.06
CA ALA A 85 2.42 16.00 21.46
C ALA A 85 1.22 15.06 21.67
N ALA A 86 0.07 15.60 22.06
CA ALA A 86 -1.16 14.83 22.27
C ALA A 86 -1.82 14.36 20.95
N SER A 87 -1.66 15.13 19.88
CA SER A 87 -2.26 14.86 18.57
C SER A 87 -1.67 13.63 17.90
N LYS A 88 -2.49 12.85 17.20
CA LYS A 88 -2.04 11.75 16.34
C LYS A 88 -1.75 12.27 14.94
N ILE A 89 -0.80 11.62 14.28
CA ILE A 89 -0.43 11.89 12.90
C ILE A 89 -0.92 10.73 12.04
N PHE A 90 -1.86 11.02 11.15
CA PHE A 90 -2.20 10.20 10.02
C PHE A 90 -1.29 10.58 8.85
N VAL A 91 -0.78 9.59 8.12
CA VAL A 91 -0.05 9.80 6.89
C VAL A 91 -0.78 9.12 5.75
N LEU A 92 -1.21 9.88 4.75
CA LEU A 92 -1.78 9.36 3.51
C LEU A 92 -0.70 9.30 2.44
N PHE A 93 -0.46 8.12 1.88
CA PHE A 93 0.31 7.94 0.66
C PHE A 93 -0.63 7.65 -0.50
N THR A 94 -0.57 8.49 -1.53
CA THR A 94 -1.31 8.23 -2.77
C THR A 94 -0.45 7.46 -3.77
N HIS A 95 -1.09 6.87 -4.77
CA HIS A 95 -0.47 6.37 -5.98
C HIS A 95 -0.75 7.38 -7.11
N GLY A 96 -0.26 7.12 -8.31
CA GLY A 96 -0.56 7.93 -9.51
C GLY A 96 -2.04 7.96 -9.95
N GLU A 97 -3.00 7.74 -9.04
CA GLU A 97 -4.43 7.55 -9.30
C GLU A 97 -5.16 8.68 -10.00
N PRO A 98 -4.82 9.96 -9.78
CA PRO A 98 -5.39 11.04 -10.58
C PRO A 98 -5.15 10.84 -12.09
N HIS A 99 -4.12 10.08 -12.48
CA HIS A 99 -3.85 9.71 -13.87
C HIS A 99 -4.30 8.28 -14.23
N LEU A 100 -4.06 7.29 -13.36
CA LEU A 100 -4.40 5.89 -13.64
C LEU A 100 -5.91 5.64 -13.74
N ASN A 101 -6.71 6.32 -12.92
CA ASN A 101 -8.17 6.13 -12.89
C ASN A 101 -8.91 7.09 -13.83
N ALA A 102 -8.25 8.11 -14.37
CA ALA A 102 -8.84 9.05 -15.32
C ALA A 102 -8.99 8.48 -16.74
N LEU A 103 -8.31 7.36 -17.05
CA LEU A 103 -8.17 6.85 -18.42
C LEU A 103 -8.91 5.52 -18.69
N ASP A 104 -9.35 4.78 -17.66
CA ASP A 104 -10.03 3.49 -17.82
C ASP A 104 -11.12 3.26 -16.76
N ASN A 105 -12.39 3.37 -17.16
CA ASN A 105 -13.55 3.12 -16.30
C ASN A 105 -13.51 1.74 -15.62
N LYS A 106 -12.83 0.74 -16.20
CA LYS A 106 -12.68 -0.58 -15.57
C LYS A 106 -11.74 -0.54 -14.38
N LEU A 107 -10.66 0.25 -14.44
CA LEU A 107 -9.73 0.44 -13.32
C LEU A 107 -10.45 1.16 -12.18
N THR A 108 -11.23 2.20 -12.49
CA THR A 108 -12.08 2.91 -11.53
C THR A 108 -13.00 1.97 -10.76
N ILE A 109 -13.72 1.08 -11.45
CA ILE A 109 -14.64 0.13 -10.84
C ILE A 109 -13.89 -0.87 -9.96
N ASN A 110 -12.80 -1.44 -10.47
CA ASN A 110 -12.00 -2.42 -9.73
C ASN A 110 -11.46 -1.84 -8.43
N HIS A 111 -10.91 -0.62 -8.50
CA HIS A 111 -10.33 0.07 -7.36
C HIS A 111 -11.34 0.79 -6.47
N SER A 112 -12.61 0.89 -6.88
CA SER A 112 -13.65 1.69 -6.22
C SER A 112 -13.25 3.17 -6.08
N MET A 113 -12.67 3.72 -7.16
CA MET A 113 -12.02 5.04 -7.09
C MET A 113 -11.90 5.74 -8.44
N ASP A 114 -12.54 6.89 -8.59
CA ASP A 114 -12.21 7.92 -9.58
C ASP A 114 -11.51 9.11 -8.90
N SER A 115 -11.04 10.08 -9.70
CA SER A 115 -10.32 11.25 -9.20
C SER A 115 -11.20 12.12 -8.29
N ASP A 116 -12.42 12.45 -8.73
CA ASP A 116 -13.33 13.34 -7.98
C ASP A 116 -13.76 12.70 -6.65
N GLY A 117 -14.10 11.42 -6.68
CA GLY A 117 -14.45 10.62 -5.52
C GLY A 117 -13.28 10.45 -4.55
N LEU A 118 -12.04 10.31 -5.05
CA LEU A 118 -10.84 10.30 -4.21
C LEU A 118 -10.68 11.63 -3.47
N GLU A 119 -10.79 12.77 -4.16
CA GLU A 119 -10.68 14.07 -3.49
C GLU A 119 -11.75 14.26 -2.40
N LEU A 120 -13.01 13.94 -2.71
CA LEU A 120 -14.11 14.03 -1.75
C LEU A 120 -13.88 13.14 -0.52
N LYS A 121 -13.38 11.92 -0.75
CA LYS A 121 -13.03 10.96 0.29
C LYS A 121 -11.88 11.47 1.16
N ILE A 122 -10.83 12.02 0.57
CA ILE A 122 -9.71 12.63 1.30
C ILE A 122 -10.17 13.84 2.11
N LYS A 123 -10.98 14.73 1.53
CA LYS A 123 -11.57 15.90 2.23
C LYS A 123 -12.42 15.46 3.44
N SER A 124 -13.22 14.40 3.28
CA SER A 124 -14.03 13.84 4.36
C SER A 124 -13.18 13.23 5.49
N ILE A 125 -12.13 12.49 5.13
CA ILE A 125 -11.13 11.96 6.07
C ILE A 125 -10.43 13.11 6.82
N ALA A 126 -10.00 14.13 6.09
CA ALA A 126 -9.31 15.28 6.65
C ALA A 126 -10.19 16.05 7.63
N HIS A 127 -11.48 16.21 7.31
CA HIS A 127 -12.47 16.77 8.23
C HIS A 127 -12.57 15.96 9.53
N ALA A 128 -12.79 14.64 9.43
CA ALA A 128 -12.94 13.76 10.59
C ALA A 128 -11.69 13.69 11.47
N ILE A 129 -10.49 13.72 10.87
CA ILE A 129 -9.21 13.81 11.59
C ILE A 129 -9.11 15.15 12.33
N SER A 130 -9.45 16.25 11.67
CA SER A 130 -9.38 17.60 12.25
C SER A 130 -10.33 17.78 13.43
N LEU A 131 -11.54 17.20 13.39
CA LEU A 131 -12.50 17.20 14.51
C LEU A 131 -11.92 16.57 15.79
N ASN A 132 -10.94 15.68 15.67
CA ASN A 132 -10.26 15.04 16.80
C ASN A 132 -8.98 15.78 17.25
N ASN A 133 -8.67 16.94 16.67
CA ASN A 133 -7.39 17.63 16.82
C ASN A 133 -6.16 16.77 16.43
N ASP A 134 -6.38 15.78 15.56
CA ASP A 134 -5.34 14.98 14.93
C ASP A 134 -4.89 15.65 13.62
N TYR A 135 -3.77 15.22 13.05
CA TYR A 135 -3.18 15.80 11.83
C TYR A 135 -3.15 14.78 10.70
N LEU A 136 -3.36 15.26 9.47
CA LEU A 136 -3.21 14.49 8.24
C LEU A 136 -2.04 15.05 7.43
N ILE A 137 -1.02 14.23 7.20
CA ILE A 137 0.06 14.52 6.27
C ILE A 137 -0.19 13.74 4.98
N ILE A 138 -0.30 14.45 3.85
CA ILE A 138 -0.54 13.85 2.55
C ILE A 138 0.79 13.85 1.78
N LYS A 139 1.28 12.66 1.44
CA LYS A 139 2.45 12.46 0.58
C LYS A 139 1.99 11.91 -0.76
N GLU A 140 1.95 12.79 -1.75
CA GLU A 140 1.55 12.41 -3.10
C GLU A 140 2.65 11.65 -3.84
N HIS A 141 2.22 10.80 -4.79
CA HIS A 141 3.15 10.15 -5.69
C HIS A 141 3.87 11.20 -6.57
N PRO A 142 5.19 11.09 -6.80
CA PRO A 142 5.93 12.06 -7.63
C PRO A 142 5.36 12.25 -9.04
N PHE A 143 4.66 11.25 -9.57
CA PHE A 143 4.01 11.34 -10.89
C PHE A 143 2.83 12.32 -10.92
N ASN A 144 2.13 12.56 -9.81
CA ASN A 144 0.97 13.45 -9.82
C ASN A 144 1.37 14.87 -10.25
N SER A 145 2.50 15.35 -9.72
CA SER A 145 3.10 16.64 -10.09
C SER A 145 3.62 16.67 -11.53
N LEU A 146 4.09 15.55 -12.08
CA LEU A 146 4.55 15.48 -13.48
C LEU A 146 3.41 15.60 -14.51
N TYR A 147 2.17 15.29 -14.10
CA TYR A 147 1.00 15.26 -14.97
C TYR A 147 -0.08 16.27 -14.57
N ASP A 148 0.26 17.30 -13.78
CA ASP A 148 -0.67 18.34 -13.29
C ASP A 148 -1.97 17.75 -12.69
N SER A 149 -1.80 16.70 -11.90
CA SER A 149 -2.89 15.87 -11.37
C SER A 149 -2.79 15.73 -9.85
N GLU A 150 -2.22 16.73 -9.18
CA GLU A 150 -2.13 16.79 -7.72
C GLU A 150 -3.52 16.98 -7.09
N ILE A 151 -3.70 16.48 -5.87
CA ILE A 151 -4.97 16.59 -5.15
C ILE A 151 -5.24 18.06 -4.81
N ASN A 152 -6.40 18.56 -5.19
CA ASN A 152 -6.77 19.93 -4.87
C ASN A 152 -7.34 20.05 -3.45
N MET A 153 -6.49 20.54 -2.54
CA MET A 153 -6.85 20.90 -1.15
C MET A 153 -6.94 22.42 -0.92
N GLU A 154 -6.76 23.27 -1.94
CA GLU A 154 -6.61 24.73 -1.78
C GLU A 154 -7.84 25.41 -1.17
N SER A 155 -9.03 24.87 -1.42
CA SER A 155 -10.31 25.38 -0.89
C SER A 155 -10.69 24.79 0.46
N PHE A 156 -9.91 23.85 1.00
CA PHE A 156 -10.23 23.13 2.21
C PHE A 156 -9.49 23.74 3.41
N ASP A 157 -10.13 24.71 4.07
CA ASP A 157 -9.57 25.44 5.23
C ASP A 157 -9.54 24.56 6.49
N CYS A 158 -8.52 23.72 6.61
CA CYS A 158 -8.24 22.94 7.82
C CYS A 158 -6.76 23.01 8.17
N LYS A 159 -6.46 23.65 9.30
CA LYS A 159 -5.09 23.85 9.83
C LYS A 159 -4.32 22.57 10.11
N ASN A 160 -5.00 21.43 10.18
CA ASN A 160 -4.42 20.15 10.56
C ASN A 160 -4.01 19.29 9.34
N ILE A 161 -4.04 19.86 8.13
CA ILE A 161 -3.69 19.18 6.89
C ILE A 161 -2.37 19.74 6.37
N ILE A 162 -1.45 18.84 6.03
CA ILE A 162 -0.10 19.17 5.58
C ILE A 162 0.17 18.43 4.27
N MET A 163 0.47 19.17 3.21
CA MET A 163 0.96 18.60 1.95
C MET A 163 2.47 18.40 2.03
N SER A 164 2.92 17.15 2.15
CA SER A 164 4.34 16.78 2.29
C SER A 164 5.06 16.82 0.95
N LYS A 165 5.90 17.84 0.75
CA LYS A 165 6.73 17.98 -0.46
C LYS A 165 8.17 17.50 -0.25
N LEU A 166 8.68 17.58 0.98
CA LEU A 166 10.11 17.39 1.27
C LEU A 166 10.41 16.09 2.01
N GLU A 167 9.49 15.61 2.83
CA GLU A 167 9.71 14.43 3.68
C GLU A 167 9.79 13.17 2.84
N GLY A 168 10.73 12.29 3.19
CA GLY A 168 10.86 10.98 2.58
C GLY A 168 9.85 9.97 3.13
N VAL A 169 9.58 8.91 2.37
CA VAL A 169 8.67 7.83 2.78
C VAL A 169 9.10 7.21 4.11
N ASP A 170 10.40 6.96 4.28
CA ASP A 170 10.96 6.34 5.50
C ASP A 170 10.71 7.20 6.75
N GLN A 171 10.88 8.53 6.62
CA GLN A 171 10.68 9.49 7.72
C GLN A 171 9.21 9.50 8.16
N LEU A 172 8.30 9.53 7.19
CA LEU A 172 6.86 9.53 7.43
C LEU A 172 6.38 8.20 8.03
N LEU A 173 6.86 7.06 7.51
CA LEU A 173 6.56 5.73 8.07
C LEU A 173 7.06 5.60 9.51
N PHE A 174 8.21 6.18 9.84
CA PHE A 174 8.73 6.13 11.20
C PHE A 174 7.89 6.96 12.19
N GLN A 175 7.56 8.20 11.81
CA GLN A 175 6.97 9.19 12.73
C GLN A 175 5.42 9.22 12.73
N GLY A 176 4.78 8.68 11.69
CA GLY A 176 3.33 8.54 11.60
C GLY A 176 2.77 7.56 12.64
N ASN A 177 1.58 7.87 13.17
CA ASN A 177 0.86 7.00 14.09
C ASN A 177 -0.03 5.99 13.35
N TYR A 178 -0.69 6.46 12.30
CA TYR A 178 -1.61 5.67 11.47
C TYR A 178 -1.38 6.02 10.01
N PHE A 179 -1.67 5.09 9.12
CA PHE A 179 -1.40 5.26 7.70
C PHE A 179 -2.65 5.02 6.88
N LEU A 180 -2.73 5.73 5.76
CA LEU A 180 -3.78 5.60 4.79
C LEU A 180 -3.10 5.40 3.45
N PHE A 181 -3.63 4.46 2.67
CA PHE A 181 -3.13 4.17 1.34
C PHE A 181 -4.27 4.15 0.37
N THR A 182 -4.03 4.61 -0.83
CA THR A 182 -4.86 4.26 -1.97
C THR A 182 -4.37 2.91 -2.53
N CYS A 183 -3.65 2.86 -3.64
CA CYS A 183 -3.04 1.65 -4.22
C CYS A 183 -1.51 1.58 -4.06
N SER A 184 -0.92 2.49 -3.28
CA SER A 184 0.54 2.57 -3.14
C SER A 184 1.16 1.27 -2.62
N THR A 185 2.26 0.82 -3.24
CA THR A 185 3.03 -0.35 -2.75
C THR A 185 3.69 -0.09 -1.41
N ILE A 186 3.74 1.16 -0.93
CA ILE A 186 4.22 1.53 0.41
C ILE A 186 3.38 0.86 1.51
N GLN A 187 2.12 0.46 1.22
CA GLN A 187 1.29 -0.30 2.16
C GLN A 187 1.96 -1.59 2.66
N PHE A 188 2.77 -2.24 1.80
CA PHE A 188 3.54 -3.43 2.19
C PHE A 188 4.65 -3.09 3.19
N ASN A 189 5.32 -1.95 3.00
CA ASN A 189 6.34 -1.46 3.94
C ASN A 189 5.71 -1.15 5.30
N ALA A 190 4.56 -0.48 5.31
CA ALA A 190 3.82 -0.20 6.54
C ALA A 190 3.41 -1.48 7.27
N ALA A 191 2.93 -2.50 6.55
CA ALA A 191 2.62 -3.80 7.11
C ALA A 191 3.86 -4.47 7.72
N LEU A 192 4.99 -4.51 6.99
CA LEU A 192 6.27 -5.08 7.47
C LEU A 192 6.87 -4.32 8.66
N MET A 193 6.50 -3.05 8.85
CA MET A 193 6.84 -2.24 10.01
C MET A 193 5.80 -2.33 11.15
N ASP A 194 4.85 -3.27 11.05
CA ASP A 194 3.74 -3.48 11.99
C ASP A 194 2.92 -2.19 12.26
N LYS A 195 2.82 -1.32 11.26
CA LYS A 195 2.04 -0.08 11.33
C LYS A 195 0.56 -0.36 11.09
N ARG A 196 -0.32 0.39 11.75
CA ARG A 196 -1.76 0.31 11.52
C ARG A 196 -2.16 1.19 10.35
N PHE A 197 -2.93 0.64 9.44
CA PHE A 197 -3.34 1.38 8.26
C PHE A 197 -4.73 1.00 7.77
N GLY A 198 -5.28 1.84 6.90
CA GLY A 198 -6.48 1.55 6.13
C GLY A 198 -6.31 1.95 4.67
N LEU A 199 -7.26 1.50 3.85
CA LEU A 199 -7.25 1.64 2.41
C LEU A 199 -8.40 2.54 1.96
N LEU A 200 -8.08 3.49 1.10
CA LEU A 200 -9.04 4.35 0.41
C LEU A 200 -9.49 3.72 -0.92
N SER A 201 -8.66 2.82 -1.46
CA SER A 201 -8.83 2.09 -2.71
C SER A 201 -8.76 0.58 -2.49
N ARG A 202 -9.42 -0.21 -3.32
CA ARG A 202 -9.21 -1.66 -3.33
C ARG A 202 -7.82 -1.98 -3.86
N GLY A 203 -7.19 -3.01 -3.31
CA GLY A 203 -5.84 -3.44 -3.67
C GLY A 203 -5.55 -4.85 -3.14
N LEU A 204 -4.30 -5.29 -3.25
CA LEU A 204 -3.89 -6.65 -2.85
C LEU A 204 -4.07 -6.93 -1.34
N LEU A 205 -4.10 -5.89 -0.51
CA LEU A 205 -4.34 -6.01 0.93
C LEU A 205 -5.79 -5.65 1.32
N SER A 206 -6.66 -5.43 0.33
CA SER A 206 -8.10 -5.29 0.57
C SER A 206 -8.75 -6.68 0.54
N GLY A 207 -9.48 -7.02 1.59
CA GLY A 207 -10.15 -8.30 1.69
C GLY A 207 -10.84 -8.48 3.04
N PRO A 208 -11.70 -9.51 3.17
CA PRO A 208 -12.35 -9.84 4.44
C PRO A 208 -11.30 -9.99 5.53
N ASP A 209 -11.52 -9.33 6.67
CA ASP A 209 -10.61 -9.35 7.82
C ASP A 209 -9.15 -8.89 7.56
N MET A 210 -8.85 -8.27 6.41
CA MET A 210 -7.53 -7.67 6.11
C MET A 210 -7.48 -6.19 6.53
N ALA A 211 -6.70 -5.36 5.82
CA ALA A 211 -6.67 -3.92 6.08
C ALA A 211 -8.09 -3.33 5.91
N PRO A 212 -8.57 -2.48 6.85
CA PRO A 212 -9.85 -1.79 6.70
C PRO A 212 -9.89 -1.06 5.37
N PHE A 213 -10.95 -1.28 4.59
CA PHE A 213 -11.21 -0.54 3.36
C PHE A 213 -12.37 0.42 3.61
N VAL A 214 -12.20 1.69 3.26
CA VAL A 214 -13.12 2.77 3.69
C VAL A 214 -14.57 2.55 3.24
N ASP A 215 -14.81 1.99 2.06
CA ASP A 215 -16.17 1.78 1.55
C ASP A 215 -16.88 0.57 2.20
N ASP A 216 -16.19 -0.18 3.08
CA ASP A 216 -16.81 -1.24 3.90
C ASP A 216 -17.45 -0.69 5.19
N PHE A 217 -17.35 0.63 5.44
CA PHE A 217 -17.84 1.28 6.66
C PHE A 217 -18.98 2.24 6.35
N ASN A 218 -19.93 2.36 7.30
CA ASN A 218 -21.06 3.28 7.18
C ASN A 218 -20.64 4.76 7.32
N SER A 219 -19.48 5.03 7.94
CA SER A 219 -18.98 6.37 8.18
C SER A 219 -17.45 6.41 8.17
N ILE A 220 -16.89 7.58 7.89
CA ILE A 220 -15.43 7.83 7.96
C ILE A 220 -14.93 7.69 9.39
N GLU A 221 -15.74 8.07 10.37
CA GLU A 221 -15.43 7.95 11.79
C GLU A 221 -15.26 6.48 12.19
N ASP A 222 -16.17 5.59 11.76
CA ASP A 222 -16.07 4.15 12.04
C ASP A 222 -14.81 3.55 11.41
N PHE A 223 -14.51 3.94 10.16
CA PHE A 223 -13.30 3.53 9.47
C PHE A 223 -12.03 3.96 10.22
N LEU A 224 -11.92 5.24 10.61
CA LEU A 224 -10.78 5.76 11.36
C LEU A 224 -10.66 5.12 12.75
N ASN A 225 -11.78 4.87 13.42
CA ASN A 225 -11.80 4.19 14.72
C ASN A 225 -11.32 2.75 14.62
N CYS A 226 -11.68 2.03 13.55
CA CYS A 226 -11.19 0.69 13.26
C CYS A 226 -9.66 0.66 13.13
N ILE A 227 -9.06 1.64 12.41
CA ILE A 227 -7.61 1.76 12.27
C ILE A 227 -6.93 2.08 13.62
N LYS A 228 -7.56 2.96 14.43
CA LYS A 228 -7.04 3.36 15.75
C LYS A 228 -7.08 2.20 16.74
N ASN A 229 -8.07 1.31 16.65
CA ASN A 229 -8.28 0.22 17.58
C ASN A 229 -7.17 -0.85 17.47
N LYS A 230 -6.38 -0.99 18.55
CA LYS A 230 -5.29 -1.97 18.61
C LYS A 230 -5.78 -3.41 18.50
N ASN A 231 -6.92 -3.75 19.10
CA ASN A 231 -7.40 -5.13 19.16
C ASN A 231 -7.93 -5.58 17.80
N ASP A 232 -8.65 -4.70 17.11
CA ASP A 232 -9.14 -4.97 15.75
C ASP A 232 -7.95 -5.11 14.79
N TRP A 233 -6.94 -4.23 14.94
CA TRP A 233 -5.73 -4.32 14.14
C TRP A 233 -4.97 -5.62 14.33
N VAL A 234 -4.83 -6.15 15.55
CA VAL A 234 -4.06 -7.40 15.78
C VAL A 234 -4.61 -8.55 14.92
N LYS A 235 -5.93 -8.72 14.88
CA LYS A 235 -6.55 -9.78 14.06
C LYS A 235 -6.32 -9.54 12.57
N ARG A 236 -6.52 -8.29 12.12
CA ARG A 236 -6.34 -7.91 10.72
C ARG A 236 -4.91 -8.05 10.24
N ASN A 237 -3.96 -7.71 11.11
CA ASN A 237 -2.54 -7.79 10.83
C ASN A 237 -2.11 -9.24 10.57
N GLU A 238 -2.68 -10.24 11.27
CA GLU A 238 -2.36 -11.65 10.98
C GLU A 238 -2.79 -12.06 9.57
N GLU A 239 -3.97 -11.64 9.10
CA GLU A 239 -4.42 -11.95 7.73
C GLU A 239 -3.60 -11.18 6.68
N VAL A 240 -3.23 -9.93 6.97
CA VAL A 240 -2.30 -9.15 6.15
C VAL A 240 -0.94 -9.85 6.04
N LYS A 241 -0.38 -10.33 7.16
CA LYS A 241 0.89 -11.08 7.18
C LYS A 241 0.81 -12.35 6.36
N LYS A 242 -0.28 -13.09 6.49
CA LYS A 242 -0.56 -14.29 5.69
C LYS A 242 -0.63 -13.96 4.21
N MET A 243 -1.32 -12.87 3.82
CA MET A 243 -1.40 -12.41 2.43
C MET A 243 -0.01 -12.03 1.88
N ILE A 244 0.79 -11.29 2.64
CA ILE A 244 2.16 -10.93 2.26
C ILE A 244 3.02 -12.17 2.02
N CYS A 245 2.94 -13.17 2.90
CA CYS A 245 3.68 -14.42 2.74
C CYS A 245 3.19 -15.23 1.53
N PHE A 246 1.87 -15.28 1.33
CA PHE A 246 1.25 -15.94 0.18
C PHE A 246 1.72 -15.31 -1.14
N LEU A 247 1.63 -13.98 -1.26
CA LEU A 247 2.11 -13.24 -2.42
C LEU A 247 3.60 -13.50 -2.67
N PHE A 248 4.41 -13.57 -1.62
CA PHE A 248 5.83 -13.85 -1.74
C PHE A 248 6.10 -15.27 -2.28
N ASP A 249 5.44 -16.29 -1.73
CA ASP A 249 5.66 -17.68 -2.13
C ASP A 249 5.09 -17.99 -3.54
N TYR A 250 3.98 -17.35 -3.94
CA TYR A 250 3.24 -17.75 -5.14
C TYR A 250 3.23 -16.74 -6.29
N CYS A 251 3.52 -15.46 -6.02
CA CYS A 251 3.39 -14.40 -7.01
C CYS A 251 4.71 -13.65 -7.27
N LEU A 252 5.72 -13.83 -6.41
CA LEU A 252 7.02 -13.18 -6.55
C LEU A 252 8.11 -14.19 -6.90
N LEU A 253 8.91 -13.87 -7.92
CA LEU A 253 10.16 -14.53 -8.21
C LEU A 253 11.30 -13.75 -7.57
N ASP A 254 12.10 -14.43 -6.75
CA ASP A 254 13.31 -13.88 -6.15
C ASP A 254 14.45 -13.85 -7.18
N ILE A 255 14.84 -12.65 -7.58
CA ILE A 255 15.92 -12.41 -8.56
C ILE A 255 17.19 -11.87 -7.89
N SER A 256 17.30 -11.98 -6.56
CA SER A 256 18.55 -11.68 -5.87
C SER A 256 19.69 -12.59 -6.38
N PRO A 257 20.96 -12.13 -6.34
CA PRO A 257 22.09 -12.88 -6.89
C PRO A 257 22.16 -14.34 -6.41
N ASP A 258 21.83 -14.59 -5.14
CA ASP A 258 21.92 -15.91 -4.51
C ASP A 258 20.73 -16.83 -4.82
N ASN A 259 19.60 -16.30 -5.31
CA ASN A 259 18.35 -17.06 -5.51
C ASN A 259 17.90 -17.13 -6.98
N SER A 260 18.44 -16.28 -7.87
CA SER A 260 18.00 -16.15 -9.26
C SER A 260 17.96 -17.48 -10.04
N SER A 261 18.96 -18.36 -9.87
CA SER A 261 19.00 -19.67 -10.53
C SER A 261 17.89 -20.60 -10.03
N ALA A 262 17.68 -20.67 -8.71
CA ALA A 262 16.64 -21.50 -8.11
C ALA A 262 15.23 -21.05 -8.54
N SER A 263 14.96 -19.74 -8.51
CA SER A 263 13.69 -19.17 -8.98
C SER A 263 13.45 -19.44 -10.47
N SER A 264 14.50 -19.34 -11.29
CA SER A 264 14.40 -19.62 -12.74
C SER A 264 14.10 -21.10 -13.01
N GLU A 265 14.73 -22.01 -12.25
CA GLU A 265 14.44 -23.45 -12.35
C GLU A 265 13.02 -23.80 -11.90
N GLU A 266 12.53 -23.18 -10.82
CA GLU A 266 11.16 -23.36 -10.34
C GLU A 266 10.12 -22.90 -11.36
N LEU A 267 10.34 -21.72 -11.96
CA LEU A 267 9.51 -21.22 -13.05
C LEU A 267 9.56 -22.17 -14.25
N ALA A 268 10.74 -22.62 -14.67
CA ALA A 268 10.90 -23.55 -15.78
C ALA A 268 10.17 -24.88 -15.53
N LYS A 269 10.22 -25.42 -14.31
CA LYS A 269 9.46 -26.62 -13.91
C LYS A 269 7.95 -26.39 -14.00
N HIS A 270 7.47 -25.23 -13.53
CA HIS A 270 6.04 -24.88 -13.63
C HIS A 270 5.58 -24.82 -15.09
N LEU A 271 6.36 -24.20 -15.97
CA LEU A 271 6.04 -24.10 -17.40
C LEU A 271 6.13 -25.46 -18.12
N ALA A 272 7.07 -26.32 -17.74
CA ALA A 272 7.24 -27.63 -18.37
C ALA A 272 6.08 -28.61 -18.12
N ILE A 273 5.29 -28.42 -17.06
CA ILE A 273 4.10 -29.25 -16.76
C ILE A 273 2.96 -29.02 -17.77
N TYR A 274 2.99 -27.91 -18.52
CA TYR A 274 1.95 -27.53 -19.48
C TYR A 274 2.32 -27.81 -20.96
N ASN A 275 3.41 -28.55 -21.21
CA ASN A 275 3.79 -29.10 -22.52
C ASN A 275 3.47 -30.60 -22.61
#